data_AF-A0A3A6QVF0-F1
#
_entry.id   AF-A0A3A6QVF0-F1
#
_cell.length_a   1.000
_cell.length_b   1.000
_cell.length_c   1.000
_cell.angle_alpha   90.00
_cell.angle_beta   90.00
_cell.angle_gamma   90.00
#
_symmetry.space_group_name_H-M   'P 1'
#
loop_
_entity.id
_entity.type
_entity.pdbx_description
1 polymer ?
#
loop_
_entity_poly.entity_id
_entity_poly.type
_entity_poly.pdbx_seq_one_letter_code
_entity_poly.pdbx_strand_id
1 'polypeptide(L)' 'MKKPVKKSGKKFSKKMNKGEFEEKFAHMVAEYNKAKEELESMTPGTDEFIKQQKQCDMLFASAERFVNKQ' A
#
# COMPACT_ATOMS: atom_id res chain seq x y z
N MET A 1 -0.35 -0.10 45.18
CA MET A 1 -0.90 0.99 44.34
C MET A 1 -0.90 0.53 42.89
N LYS A 2 -2.04 0.62 42.20
CA LYS A 2 -2.26 0.04 40.86
C LYS A 2 -1.43 0.79 39.81
N LYS A 3 -0.60 0.07 39.05
CA LYS A 3 0.15 0.61 37.89
C LYS A 3 -0.85 1.11 36.83
N PRO A 4 -0.69 2.30 36.23
CA PRO A 4 -1.55 2.72 35.14
C PRO A 4 -1.19 1.90 33.89
N VAL A 5 -2.05 0.96 33.54
CA VAL A 5 -2.03 0.27 32.25
C VAL A 5 -2.28 1.34 31.19
N LYS A 6 -1.22 1.77 30.48
CA LYS A 6 -1.35 2.66 29.33
C LYS A 6 -2.26 1.96 28.31
N LYS A 7 -3.47 2.49 28.18
CA LYS A 7 -4.54 2.02 27.30
C LYS A 7 -3.98 1.67 25.92
N SER A 8 -3.93 0.38 25.64
CA SER A 8 -3.90 -0.24 24.31
C SER A 8 -5.22 0.05 23.56
N GLY A 9 -5.57 1.33 23.42
CA GLY A 9 -6.95 1.74 23.13
C GLY A 9 -7.07 2.98 22.24
N LYS A 10 -6.13 3.22 21.34
CA LYS A 10 -6.32 4.20 20.26
C LYS A 10 -6.06 3.58 18.89
N LYS A 11 -6.71 2.43 18.62
CA LYS A 11 -7.27 2.17 17.28
C LYS A 11 -8.42 3.17 17.07
N PHE A 12 -8.12 4.48 17.12
CA PHE A 12 -9.01 5.45 16.55
C PHE A 12 -8.98 5.12 15.06
N SER A 13 -10.11 4.63 14.57
CA SER A 13 -10.67 4.99 13.29
C SER A 13 -10.59 6.51 13.10
N LYS A 14 -9.38 7.06 13.01
CA LYS A 14 -9.13 8.43 12.64
C LYS A 14 -9.38 8.41 11.15
N LYS A 15 -10.58 8.86 10.75
CA LYS A 15 -10.87 9.17 9.35
C LYS A 15 -9.65 9.94 8.85
N MET A 16 -8.95 9.34 7.92
CA MET A 16 -7.71 9.88 7.42
C MET A 16 -8.04 11.25 6.82
N ASN A 17 -7.30 12.27 7.23
CA ASN A 17 -7.55 13.60 6.69
C ASN A 17 -7.20 13.58 5.19
N LYS A 18 -7.85 14.44 4.39
CA LYS A 18 -7.67 14.45 2.93
C LYS A 18 -6.20 14.55 2.50
N GLY A 19 -5.39 15.34 3.20
CA GLY A 19 -3.94 15.43 2.95
C GLY A 19 -3.17 14.14 3.26
N GLU A 20 -3.51 13.44 4.35
CA GLU A 20 -2.89 12.15 4.68
C GLU A 20 -3.30 11.05 3.69
N PHE A 21 -4.50 11.16 3.11
CA PHE A 21 -4.97 10.26 2.06
C PHE A 21 -4.20 10.47 0.76
N GLU A 22 -4.09 11.72 0.29
CA GLU A 22 -3.35 12.04 -0.93
C GLU A 22 -1.87 11.64 -0.82
N GLU A 23 -1.22 11.88 0.32
CA GLU A 23 0.17 11.50 0.55
C GLU A 23 0.36 9.97 0.48
N LYS A 24 -0.50 9.20 1.16
CA LYS A 24 -0.43 7.73 1.13
C LYS A 24 -0.80 7.16 -0.23
N PHE A 25 -1.80 7.75 -0.90
CA PHE A 25 -2.19 7.33 -2.23
C PHE A 25 -1.08 7.60 -3.23
N ALA A 26 -0.44 8.77 -3.17
CA ALA A 26 0.73 9.10 -3.98
C ALA A 26 1.88 8.12 -3.73
N HIS A 27 2.13 7.74 -2.47
CA HIS A 27 3.13 6.71 -2.15
C HIS A 27 2.78 5.34 -2.75
N MET A 28 1.53 4.89 -2.63
CA MET A 28 1.10 3.60 -3.22
C MET A 28 1.21 3.60 -4.75
N VAL A 29 0.83 4.69 -5.41
CA VAL A 29 0.95 4.84 -6.86
C VAL A 29 2.43 4.90 -7.28
N ALA A 30 3.27 5.58 -6.52
CA ALA A 30 4.71 5.62 -6.78
C ALA A 30 5.36 4.24 -6.66
N GLU A 31 5.01 3.46 -5.64
CA GLU A 31 5.50 2.08 -5.49
C GLU A 31 5.04 1.18 -6.63
N TYR A 32 3.79 1.31 -7.06
CA TYR A 32 3.29 0.58 -8.22
C TYR A 32 4.05 0.96 -9.50
N ASN A 33 4.24 2.25 -9.77
CA ASN A 33 4.97 2.71 -10.96
C ASN A 33 6.41 2.21 -10.97
N LYS A 34 7.09 2.24 -9.82
CA LYS A 34 8.44 1.70 -9.69
C LYS A 34 8.48 0.19 -9.97
N ALA A 35 7.56 -0.57 -9.38
CA ALA A 35 7.46 -2.01 -9.63
C ALA A 35 7.14 -2.31 -11.11
N LYS A 36 6.35 -1.47 -11.76
CA LYS A 36 6.01 -1.56 -13.18
C LYS A 36 7.20 -1.25 -14.08
N GLU A 37 8.00 -0.24 -13.77
CA GLU A 37 9.25 0.05 -14.49
C GLU A 37 10.24 -1.13 -14.38
N GLU A 38 10.36 -1.73 -13.19
CA GLU A 38 11.16 -2.95 -13.00
C GLU A 38 10.61 -4.12 -13.81
N LEU A 39 9.29 -4.29 -13.86
CA LEU A 39 8.62 -5.31 -14.67
C LEU A 39 8.87 -5.09 -16.17
N GLU A 40 8.79 -3.85 -16.65
CA GLU A 40 9.03 -3.49 -18.05
C GLU A 40 10.51 -3.64 -18.45
N SER A 41 11.43 -3.46 -17.50
CA SER A 41 12.85 -3.73 -17.69
C SER A 41 13.20 -5.23 -17.64
N MET A 42 12.29 -6.08 -17.17
CA MET A 42 12.49 -7.53 -17.09
C MET A 42 12.01 -8.26 -18.34
N THR A 43 12.65 -9.40 -18.63
CA THR A 43 12.29 -10.22 -19.78
C THR A 43 10.95 -10.91 -19.53
N PRO A 44 9.95 -10.70 -20.41
CA PRO A 44 8.64 -11.33 -20.24
C PRO A 44 8.75 -12.85 -20.33
N GLY A 45 8.06 -13.55 -19.43
CA GLY A 45 7.97 -15.01 -19.42
C GLY A 45 8.97 -15.75 -18.52
N THR A 46 9.81 -15.03 -17.76
CA THR A 46 10.61 -15.64 -16.68
C THR A 46 9.80 -15.76 -15.38
N ASP A 47 10.20 -16.69 -14.51
CA ASP A 47 9.56 -16.82 -13.18
C ASP A 47 9.66 -15.54 -12.34
N GLU A 48 10.72 -14.75 -12.56
CA GLU A 48 10.95 -13.46 -11.93
C GLU A 48 9.95 -12.41 -12.43
N PHE A 49 9.69 -12.36 -13.74
CA PHE A 49 8.66 -11.51 -14.32
C PHE A 49 7.27 -11.85 -13.75
N ILE A 50 6.93 -13.13 -13.63
CA ILE A 50 5.63 -13.56 -13.07
C ILE A 50 5.51 -13.14 -11.59
N LYS A 51 6.59 -13.24 -10.82
CA LYS A 51 6.61 -12.77 -9.42
C LYS A 51 6.42 -11.25 -9.34
N GLN A 52 7.13 -10.49 -10.18
CA GLN A 52 7.02 -9.03 -10.19
C GLN A 52 5.65 -8.57 -10.70
N GLN A 53 5.05 -9.28 -11.65
CA GLN A 53 3.71 -9.02 -12.15
C GLN A 53 2.67 -9.20 -11.04
N LYS A 54 2.75 -10.31 -10.29
CA LYS A 54 1.89 -10.53 -9.12
C LYS A 54 2.07 -9.46 -8.06
N GLN A 55 3.30 -8.95 -7.89
CA GLN A 55 3.56 -7.84 -6.97
C GLN A 55 2.89 -6.55 -7.43
N CYS A 56 2.95 -6.23 -8.72
CA CYS A 56 2.22 -5.11 -9.31
C CYS A 56 0.71 -5.25 -9.10
N ASP A 57 0.15 -6.44 -9.36
CA ASP A 57 -1.28 -6.72 -9.17
C ASP A 57 -1.72 -6.55 -7.70
N MET A 58 -0.89 -6.98 -6.75
CA MET A 58 -1.14 -6.79 -5.32
C MET A 58 -1.09 -5.33 -4.91
N LEU A 59 -0.12 -4.55 -5.40
CA LEU A 59 -0.01 -3.12 -5.14
C LEU A 59 -1.22 -2.37 -5.72
N PHE A 60 -1.63 -2.73 -6.94
CA PHE A 60 -2.81 -2.16 -7.59
C PHE A 60 -4.09 -2.47 -6.79
N ALA A 61 -4.32 -3.73 -6.45
CA ALA A 61 -5.49 -4.13 -5.65
C ALA A 61 -5.50 -3.46 -4.26
N SER A 62 -4.32 -3.23 -3.68
CA SER A 62 -4.18 -2.49 -2.43
C SER A 62 -4.62 -1.02 -2.61
N ALA A 63 -4.20 -0.37 -3.69
CA ALA A 63 -4.56 1.01 -4.01
C ALA A 63 -6.07 1.14 -4.31
N GLU A 64 -6.64 0.21 -5.08
CA GLU A 64 -8.08 0.18 -5.33
C GLU A 64 -8.88 0.02 -4.04
N ARG A 65 -8.48 -0.91 -3.16
CA ARG A 65 -9.11 -1.08 -1.85
C ARG A 65 -8.98 0.16 -0.98
N PHE A 66 -7.86 0.87 -1.07
CA PHE A 66 -7.61 2.08 -0.32
C PHE A 66 -8.55 3.22 -0.75
N VAL A 67 -8.74 3.40 -2.07
CA VAL A 67 -9.69 4.37 -2.62
C VAL A 67 -11.13 3.98 -2.29
N ASN A 68 -11.50 2.71 -2.47
CA ASN A 68 -12.87 2.22 -2.22
C ASN A 68 -13.27 2.23 -0.73
N LYS A 69 -12.30 2.30 0.18
CA LYS A 69 -12.53 2.32 1.63
C LYS A 69 -12.70 3.74 2.19
N GLN A 70 -12.47 4.76 1.38
CA GLN A 70 -12.53 6.16 1.79
C GLN A 70 -13.94 6.75 1.76
#